data_AF-A0A538M2U3-F1
#
_entry.id   AF-A0A538M2U3-F1
#
_cell.length_a   1.000
_cell.length_b   1.000
_cell.length_c   1.000
_cell.angle_alpha   90.00
_cell.angle_beta   90.00
_cell.angle_gamma   90.00
#
_symmetry.space_group_name_H-M   'P 1'
#
loop_
_entity.id
_entity.type
_entity.pdbx_description
1 polymer ?
#
loop_
_entity_poly.entity_id
_entity_poly.type
_entity_poly.pdbx_seq_one_letter_code
_entity_poly.pdbx_strand_id
1 'polypeptide(L)'
;MVPRAVQGQGASRRALEGMVEIAGGHGLSALIAPVRPSWKERYPLTPIARYAEWRGGDGLLFDPWLRTHERLGAETLAAEPRSMRITGSVAEWEEWVGMPFPESGEYTFPRGL
;
A
#
# COMPACT_ATOMS: atom_id res chain seq x y z
N MET A 1 -8.12 -9.27 3.48
CA MET A 1 -7.14 -9.14 4.59
C MET A 1 -6.61 -10.53 4.92
N VAL A 2 -5.29 -10.72 5.05
CA VAL A 2 -4.71 -12.03 5.40
C VAL A 2 -4.96 -12.29 6.90
N PRO A 3 -5.61 -13.41 7.28
CA PRO A 3 -5.87 -13.71 8.69
C PRO A 3 -4.59 -13.76 9.52
N ARG A 4 -4.62 -13.21 10.75
CA ARG A 4 -3.44 -13.15 11.64
C ARG A 4 -2.76 -14.52 11.82
N ALA A 5 -3.55 -15.58 11.91
CA ALA A 5 -3.07 -16.95 12.10
C ALA A 5 -2.15 -17.45 10.97
N VAL A 6 -2.15 -16.82 9.80
CA VAL A 6 -1.34 -17.22 8.64
C VAL A 6 -0.43 -16.09 8.12
N GLN A 7 -0.33 -14.97 8.85
CA GLN A 7 0.61 -13.90 8.52
C GLN A 7 2.06 -14.38 8.73
N GLY A 8 2.97 -13.94 7.88
CA GLY A 8 4.38 -14.37 7.90
C GLY A 8 4.64 -15.79 7.37
N GLN A 9 3.59 -16.57 7.06
CA GLN A 9 3.71 -17.95 6.58
C GLN A 9 3.63 -18.07 5.04
N GLY A 10 3.87 -16.97 4.32
CA GLY A 10 3.85 -16.96 2.85
C GLY A 10 2.46 -17.04 2.21
N ALA A 11 1.38 -16.89 2.97
CA ALA A 11 0.00 -16.96 2.45
C ALA A 11 -0.25 -15.97 1.30
N SER A 12 0.20 -14.72 1.43
CA SER A 12 0.04 -13.71 0.37
C SER A 12 0.80 -14.07 -0.90
N ARG A 13 2.01 -14.63 -0.75
CA ARG A 13 2.82 -15.08 -1.89
C ARG A 13 2.09 -16.17 -2.67
N ARG A 14 1.59 -17.20 -1.98
CA ARG A 14 0.82 -18.29 -2.60
C ARG A 14 -0.43 -17.79 -3.31
N ALA A 15 -1.13 -16.82 -2.72
CA ALA A 15 -2.28 -16.21 -3.36
C ALA A 15 -1.90 -15.46 -4.65
N LEU A 16 -0.80 -14.70 -4.64
CA LEU A 16 -0.31 -14.00 -5.83
C LEU A 16 0.17 -14.96 -6.91
N GLU A 17 0.89 -16.03 -6.55
CA GLU A 17 1.29 -17.10 -7.48
C GLU A 17 0.05 -17.70 -8.16
N GLY A 18 -1.00 -18.02 -7.40
CA GLY A 18 -2.26 -18.50 -7.97
C GLY A 18 -2.96 -17.50 -8.90
N MET A 19 -2.91 -16.20 -8.61
CA MET A 19 -3.45 -15.17 -9.52
C MET A 19 -2.67 -15.11 -10.84
N VAL A 20 -1.34 -15.24 -10.79
CA VAL A 20 -0.48 -15.29 -11.98
C VAL A 20 -0.76 -16.55 -12.79
N GLU A 21 -0.92 -17.71 -12.14
CA GLU A 21 -1.28 -18.97 -12.80
C GLU A 21 -2.64 -18.87 -13.51
N ILE A 22 -3.65 -18.29 -12.86
CA ILE A 22 -4.98 -18.07 -13.47
C ILE A 22 -4.86 -17.16 -14.69
N ALA A 23 -4.14 -16.03 -14.58
CA ALA A 23 -3.94 -15.11 -15.70
C ALA A 23 -3.27 -15.82 -16.89
N GLY A 24 -2.22 -16.60 -16.63
CA GLY A 24 -1.54 -17.41 -17.64
C GLY A 24 -2.43 -18.47 -18.27
N GLY A 25 -3.23 -19.18 -17.46
CA GLY A 25 -4.19 -20.19 -17.93
C GLY A 25 -5.28 -19.62 -18.85
N HIS A 26 -5.60 -18.33 -18.70
CA HIS A 26 -6.52 -17.60 -19.58
C HIS A 26 -5.84 -16.90 -20.77
N GLY A 27 -4.53 -17.06 -20.95
CA GLY A 27 -3.78 -16.43 -22.05
C GLY A 27 -3.64 -14.91 -21.92
N LEU A 28 -3.80 -14.36 -20.71
CA LEU A 28 -3.55 -12.94 -20.45
C LEU A 28 -2.04 -12.68 -20.43
N SER A 29 -1.60 -11.59 -21.06
CA SER A 29 -0.18 -11.24 -21.17
C SER A 29 0.39 -10.56 -19.92
N ALA A 30 -0.47 -10.04 -19.05
CA ALA A 30 -0.07 -9.33 -17.85
C ALA A 30 -1.14 -9.39 -16.75
N LEU A 31 -0.68 -9.29 -15.50
CA LEU A 31 -1.50 -9.06 -14.31
C LEU A 31 -1.10 -7.73 -13.70
N ILE A 32 -2.04 -6.80 -13.58
CA ILE A 32 -1.83 -5.50 -12.91
C ILE A 32 -2.49 -5.54 -11.54
N ALA A 33 -1.74 -5.20 -10.49
CA ALA A 33 -2.23 -5.15 -9.12
C ALA A 33 -2.02 -3.76 -8.52
N PRO A 34 -3.08 -2.95 -8.31
CA PRO A 34 -2.97 -1.74 -7.52
C PRO A 34 -2.78 -2.11 -6.04
N VAL A 35 -1.71 -1.63 -5.43
CA VAL A 35 -1.33 -2.01 -4.07
C VAL A 35 -1.07 -0.79 -3.19
N ARG A 36 -1.47 -0.89 -1.93
CA ARG A 36 -1.20 0.12 -0.89
C ARG A 36 -0.03 -0.34 -0.02
N PRO A 37 1.08 0.41 0.06
CA PRO A 37 2.23 -0.03 0.84
C PRO A 37 1.89 -0.12 2.33
N SER A 38 2.39 -1.15 2.99
CA SER A 38 2.01 -1.46 4.39
C SER A 38 2.67 -0.55 5.43
N TRP A 39 3.82 0.02 5.12
CA TRP A 39 4.58 0.86 6.05
C TRP A 39 4.49 2.36 5.73
N LYS A 40 3.77 2.76 4.67
CA LYS A 40 3.70 4.17 4.26
C LYS A 40 3.10 5.09 5.33
N GLU A 41 2.23 4.59 6.21
CA GLU A 41 1.71 5.35 7.38
C GLU A 41 2.81 5.81 8.33
N ARG A 42 3.94 5.10 8.38
CA ARG A 42 5.09 5.47 9.23
C ARG A 42 5.87 6.67 8.67
N TYR A 43 5.63 7.00 7.41
CA TYR A 43 6.29 8.09 6.68
C TYR A 43 5.24 8.95 5.97
N PRO A 44 4.28 9.54 6.71
CA PRO A 44 3.10 10.16 6.12
C PRO A 44 3.44 11.36 5.22
N LEU A 45 4.46 12.13 5.61
CA LEU A 45 4.92 13.33 4.89
C LEU A 45 5.70 13.03 3.60
N THR A 46 6.19 11.80 3.41
CA THR A 46 6.94 11.45 2.20
C THR A 46 5.97 11.28 1.02
N PRO A 47 6.22 11.91 -0.14
CA PRO A 47 5.44 11.65 -1.35
C PRO A 47 5.47 10.18 -1.74
N ILE A 48 4.31 9.61 -2.15
CA ILE A 48 4.21 8.18 -2.44
C ILE A 48 5.16 7.72 -3.55
N ALA A 49 5.36 8.54 -4.58
CA ALA A 49 6.29 8.24 -5.68
C ALA A 49 7.71 8.04 -5.15
N ARG A 50 8.16 8.90 -4.23
CA ARG A 50 9.49 8.77 -3.62
C ARG A 50 9.58 7.58 -2.68
N TYR A 51 8.55 7.35 -1.87
CA TYR A 51 8.51 6.23 -0.92
C TYR A 51 8.57 4.87 -1.65
N ALA A 52 7.86 4.73 -2.76
CA ALA A 52 7.78 3.49 -3.52
C ALA A 52 9.12 3.05 -4.12
N GLU A 53 10.07 3.98 -4.28
CA GLU A 53 11.42 3.72 -4.78
C GLU A 53 12.44 3.35 -3.69
N TRP A 54 12.09 3.51 -2.41
CA TRP A 54 13.04 3.26 -1.34
C TRP A 54 13.46 1.80 -1.31
N ARG A 55 14.76 1.57 -1.11
CA ARG A 55 15.36 0.24 -1.02
C ARG A 55 15.98 0.02 0.34
N GLY A 56 15.92 -1.22 0.82
CA GLY A 56 16.61 -1.65 2.03
C GLY A 56 18.10 -1.96 1.79
N GLY A 57 18.81 -2.34 2.85
CA GLY A 57 20.22 -2.75 2.74
C GLY A 57 20.43 -4.02 1.92
N ASP A 58 19.38 -4.80 1.67
CA ASP A 58 19.36 -5.98 0.80
C ASP A 58 19.07 -5.66 -0.67
N GLY A 59 18.95 -4.38 -1.04
CA GLY A 59 18.69 -3.92 -2.40
C GLY A 59 17.23 -4.10 -2.85
N LEU A 60 16.39 -4.80 -2.09
CA LEU A 60 14.96 -4.95 -2.37
C LEU A 60 14.18 -3.71 -1.93
N LEU A 61 12.96 -3.55 -2.46
CA LEU A 61 12.04 -2.51 -2.02
C LEU A 61 11.86 -2.52 -0.50
N PHE A 62 11.86 -1.32 0.08
CA PHE A 62 11.83 -1.09 1.51
C PHE A 62 10.51 -1.55 2.15
N ASP A 63 9.39 -1.32 1.48
CA ASP A 63 8.06 -1.72 1.96
C ASP A 63 7.86 -3.24 1.82
N PRO A 64 7.40 -3.97 2.87
CA PRO A 64 7.28 -5.41 2.82
C PRO A 64 6.21 -5.91 1.84
N TRP A 65 5.17 -5.10 1.59
CA TRP A 65 4.13 -5.48 0.64
C TRP A 65 4.62 -5.31 -0.79
N LEU A 66 5.24 -4.17 -1.11
CA LEU A 66 5.86 -3.96 -2.42
C LEU A 66 6.96 -4.99 -2.70
N ARG A 67 7.77 -5.32 -1.69
CA ARG A 67 8.81 -6.36 -1.76
C ARG A 67 8.27 -7.74 -2.12
N THR A 68 7.05 -8.08 -1.69
CA THR A 68 6.42 -9.36 -2.05
C THR A 68 6.14 -9.43 -3.55
N HIS A 69 5.73 -8.33 -4.16
CA HIS A 69 5.52 -8.22 -5.60
C HIS A 69 6.84 -8.24 -6.39
N GLU A 70 7.85 -7.47 -5.95
CA GLU A 70 9.19 -7.45 -6.59
C GLU A 70 9.81 -8.85 -6.62
N ARG A 71 9.69 -9.63 -5.53
CA ARG A 71 10.19 -11.01 -5.46
C ARG A 71 9.51 -11.98 -6.43
N LEU A 72 8.32 -11.64 -6.93
CA LEU A 72 7.61 -12.40 -7.95
C LEU A 72 7.88 -11.86 -9.37
N GLY A 73 8.86 -10.96 -9.51
CA GLY A 73 9.25 -10.37 -10.80
C GLY A 73 8.34 -9.21 -11.24
N ALA A 74 7.49 -8.68 -10.35
CA ALA A 74 6.67 -7.53 -10.70
C ALA A 74 7.49 -6.25 -10.77
N GLU A 75 7.11 -5.37 -11.70
CA GLU A 75 7.68 -4.04 -11.86
C GLU A 75 6.70 -2.97 -11.37
N THR A 76 7.22 -1.84 -10.91
CA THR A 76 6.39 -0.70 -10.50
C THR A 76 6.03 0.13 -11.72
N LEU A 77 4.75 0.22 -12.05
CA LEU A 77 4.26 1.00 -13.20
C LEU A 77 4.15 2.50 -12.89
N ALA A 78 3.44 2.85 -11.82
CA ALA A 78 3.22 4.23 -11.41
C ALA A 78 2.78 4.30 -9.95
N ALA A 79 3.05 5.44 -9.31
CA ALA A 79 2.49 5.78 -8.00
C ALA A 79 1.31 6.75 -8.16
N GLU A 80 0.25 6.57 -7.38
CA GLU A 80 -0.95 7.41 -7.41
C GLU A 80 -1.10 8.20 -6.09
N PRO A 81 -0.74 9.50 -6.06
CA PRO A 81 -0.79 10.33 -4.86
C PRO A 81 -2.20 10.55 -4.28
N ARG A 82 -3.24 10.44 -5.11
CA ARG A 82 -4.64 10.71 -4.74
C ARG A 82 -5.53 9.50 -5.03
N SER A 83 -5.06 8.32 -4.64
CA SER A 83 -5.77 7.05 -4.88
C SER A 83 -7.13 6.95 -4.17
N MET A 84 -7.34 7.74 -3.13
CA MET A 84 -8.59 7.83 -2.40
C MET A 84 -8.82 9.27 -1.92
N ARG A 85 -10.07 9.75 -2.07
CA ARG A 85 -10.50 11.05 -1.55
C ARG A 85 -11.74 10.86 -0.70
N ILE A 86 -11.63 11.24 0.57
CA ILE A 86 -12.72 11.23 1.55
C ILE A 86 -13.01 12.69 1.89
N THR A 87 -14.29 13.06 1.98
CA THR A 87 -14.73 14.42 2.29
C THR A 87 -15.74 14.37 3.43
N GLY A 88 -15.70 15.37 4.30
CA GLY A 88 -16.58 15.53 5.45
C GLY A 88 -16.39 16.93 6.03
N SER A 89 -17.32 17.35 6.88
CA SER A 89 -17.20 18.53 7.73
C SER A 89 -16.06 18.37 8.74
N VAL A 90 -15.61 19.48 9.34
CA VAL A 90 -14.60 19.44 10.41
C VAL A 90 -15.06 18.54 11.55
N ALA A 91 -16.32 18.67 11.99
CA ALA A 91 -16.87 17.85 13.07
C ALA A 91 -16.84 16.34 12.78
N GLU A 92 -17.17 15.92 11.56
CA GLU A 92 -17.08 14.51 11.15
C GLU A 92 -15.64 14.00 11.18
N TRP A 93 -14.70 14.79 10.69
CA TRP A 93 -13.27 14.43 10.73
C TRP A 93 -12.74 14.33 12.16
N GLU A 94 -13.10 15.28 13.04
CA GLU A 94 -12.72 15.25 14.45
C GLU A 94 -13.28 14.01 15.16
N GLU A 95 -14.52 13.61 14.84
CA GLU A 95 -15.13 12.37 15.32
C GLU A 95 -14.40 11.11 14.81
N TRP A 96 -14.14 11.02 13.50
CA TRP A 96 -13.51 9.85 12.89
C TRP A 96 -12.06 9.65 13.35
N VAL A 97 -11.31 10.74 13.50
CA VAL A 97 -9.88 10.70 13.82
C VAL A 97 -9.64 10.79 15.33
N GLY A 98 -10.55 11.38 16.10
CA GLY A 98 -10.38 11.62 17.53
C GLY A 98 -9.36 12.72 17.83
N MET A 99 -9.29 13.74 16.98
CA MET A 99 -8.29 14.82 16.99
C MET A 99 -8.96 16.15 16.63
N PRO A 100 -8.64 17.28 17.29
CA PRO A 100 -9.15 18.59 16.88
C PRO A 100 -8.42 19.16 15.65
N PHE A 101 -9.14 19.90 14.81
CA PHE A 101 -8.62 20.61 13.63
C PHE A 101 -8.91 22.13 13.72
N PRO A 102 -8.18 22.87 14.58
CA PRO A 102 -8.48 24.27 14.87
C PRO A 102 -8.14 25.24 13.72
N GLU A 103 -7.32 24.81 12.75
CA GLU A 103 -6.89 25.63 11.61
C GLU A 103 -7.02 24.85 10.30
N SER A 104 -7.02 25.59 9.18
CA SER A 104 -6.93 24.98 7.85
C SER A 104 -5.50 24.56 7.55
N GLY A 105 -5.31 23.40 6.94
CA GLY A 105 -3.98 22.93 6.54
C GLY A 105 -3.90 21.42 6.36
N GLU A 106 -2.67 20.93 6.26
CA GLU A 106 -2.37 19.50 6.19
C GLU A 106 -2.12 18.96 7.60
N TYR A 107 -2.78 17.85 7.93
CA TYR A 107 -2.62 17.15 9.21
C TYR A 107 -2.21 15.71 8.95
N THR A 108 -1.32 15.19 9.80
CA THR A 108 -1.06 13.75 9.90
C THR A 108 -1.74 13.20 11.13
N PHE A 109 -2.36 12.04 11.02
CA PHE A 109 -3.00 11.37 12.15
C PHE A 109 -2.75 9.85 12.14
N PRO A 110 -2.84 9.17 13.30
CA PRO A 110 -2.59 7.74 13.38
C PRO A 110 -3.50 6.93 12.46
N ARG A 111 -2.92 5.96 11.74
CA ARG A 111 -3.63 5.11 10.76
C ARG A 111 -4.20 5.86 9.55
N GLY A 112 -3.86 7.15 9.41
CA GLY A 112 -4.13 7.94 8.22
C GLY A 112 -3.23 7.48 7.07
N LEU A 113 -3.86 6.93 6.04
CA LEU A 113 -3.25 6.54 4.77
C LEU A 113 -4.30 6.57 3.66
#